data_AF-A0A450VGW2-F1
#
_entry.id   AF-A0A450VGW2-F1
#
_cell.length_a   1.000
_cell.length_b   1.000
_cell.length_c   1.000
_cell.angle_alpha   90.00
_cell.angle_beta   90.00
_cell.angle_gamma   90.00
#
_symmetry.space_group_name_H-M   'P 1'
#
loop_
_entity.id
_entity.type
_entity.pdbx_description
1 polymer ?
#
loop_
_entity_poly.entity_id
_entity_poly.type
_entity_poly.pdbx_seq_one_letter_code
_entity_poly.pdbx_strand_id
1 'polypeptide(L)' 'MKTFSTAGPVRPYEHYNIPALSRWDTHEIHRLIREKRYFVLHAPRQTGKTTCLLALMAEIN' A
#
# COMPACT_ATOMS: atom_id res chain seq x y z
N MET A 1 -0.85 -14.63 -18.78
CA MET A 1 -1.92 -13.71 -18.34
C MET A 1 -1.69 -13.40 -16.87
N LYS A 2 -1.63 -12.12 -16.47
CA LYS A 2 -1.44 -11.73 -15.06
C LYS A 2 -2.78 -11.71 -14.33
N THR A 3 -2.79 -12.09 -13.05
CA THR A 3 -3.98 -12.08 -12.18
C THR A 3 -3.76 -11.19 -10.97
N PHE A 4 -4.85 -10.76 -10.33
CA PHE A 4 -4.74 -10.08 -9.04
C PHE A 4 -4.30 -11.07 -7.97
N SER A 5 -3.30 -10.69 -7.15
CA SER A 5 -2.97 -11.47 -5.97
C SER A 5 -4.01 -11.29 -4.88
N THR A 6 -4.45 -12.41 -4.32
CA THR A 6 -5.32 -12.49 -3.15
C THR A 6 -4.55 -12.96 -1.91
N ALA A 7 -3.26 -13.29 -2.04
CA ALA A 7 -2.42 -13.84 -0.98
C ALA A 7 -1.09 -13.08 -0.89
N GLY A 8 -0.83 -12.49 0.29
CA GLY A 8 0.43 -11.80 0.58
C GLY A 8 0.67 -10.50 -0.21
N PRO A 9 1.91 -9.97 -0.18
CA PRO A 9 2.30 -8.79 -0.94
C PRO A 9 2.27 -9.03 -2.45
N VAL A 10 1.90 -7.98 -3.20
CA VAL A 10 1.86 -8.02 -4.66
C VAL A 10 3.27 -7.97 -5.25
N ARG A 11 3.61 -8.96 -6.08
CA ARG A 11 4.81 -8.99 -6.92
C ARG A 11 4.49 -8.46 -8.33
N PRO A 12 5.01 -7.28 -8.75
CA PRO A 12 4.61 -6.62 -10.00
C PRO A 12 4.91 -7.43 -11.27
N TYR A 13 5.94 -8.29 -11.23
CA TYR A 13 6.32 -9.14 -12.36
C TYR A 13 5.35 -10.33 -12.54
N GLU A 14 4.74 -10.83 -11.46
CA GLU A 14 3.81 -11.97 -11.49
C GLU A 14 2.34 -11.54 -11.56
N HIS A 15 1.99 -10.44 -10.91
CA HIS A 15 0.60 -10.04 -10.66
C HIS A 15 0.18 -8.81 -11.44
N TYR A 16 -1.11 -8.74 -11.77
CA TYR A 16 -1.73 -7.51 -12.23
C TYR A 16 -1.86 -6.56 -11.03
N ASN A 17 -1.38 -5.33 -11.17
CA ASN A 17 -1.37 -4.39 -10.07
C ASN A 17 -1.50 -2.93 -10.50
N ILE A 18 -2.17 -2.16 -9.65
CA ILE A 18 -2.10 -0.70 -9.65
C ILE A 18 -0.90 -0.29 -8.80
N PRO A 19 -0.12 0.76 -9.13
CA PRO A 19 0.97 1.24 -8.27
C PRO A 19 0.54 1.37 -6.82
N ALA A 20 1.32 0.87 -5.86
CA ALA A 20 0.87 0.70 -4.48
C ALA A 20 0.56 2.06 -3.80
N LEU A 21 1.43 3.04 -4.01
CA LEU A 21 1.30 4.38 -3.43
C LEU A 21 0.15 5.19 -4.03
N SER A 22 -0.37 4.85 -5.22
CA SER A 22 -1.50 5.56 -5.82
C SER A 22 -2.87 5.05 -5.34
N ARG A 23 -2.92 4.07 -4.43
CA ARG A 23 -4.17 3.41 -3.99
C ARG A 23 -4.82 4.07 -2.76
N TRP A 24 -4.19 5.08 -2.20
CA TRP A 24 -4.61 5.79 -0.99
C TRP A 24 -4.25 7.27 -1.12
N ASP A 25 -4.65 8.07 -0.14
CA ASP A 25 -4.24 9.46 -0.06
C ASP A 25 -2.83 9.57 0.54
N THR A 26 -1.79 9.55 -0.29
CA THR A 26 -0.40 9.69 0.15
C THR A 26 -0.15 11.02 0.85
N HIS A 27 -0.80 12.10 0.42
CA HIS A 27 -0.61 13.42 1.02
C HIS A 27 -1.06 13.41 2.47
N GLU A 28 -2.22 12.82 2.76
CA GLU A 28 -2.71 12.66 4.14
C GLU A 28 -1.79 11.75 4.96
N ILE A 29 -1.33 10.63 4.40
CA ILE A 29 -0.39 9.73 5.09
C ILE A 29 0.91 10.45 5.47
N HIS A 30 1.53 11.20 4.54
CA HIS A 30 2.73 11.98 4.83
C HIS A 30 2.48 13.06 5.88
N ARG A 31 1.29 13.70 5.86
CA ARG A 31 0.91 14.68 6.88
C ARG A 31 0.85 14.03 8.26
N LEU A 32 0.21 12.87 8.39
CA LEU A 32 0.10 12.12 9.65
C LEU A 32 1.48 11.69 10.17
N ILE A 33 2.37 11.22 9.30
CA ILE A 33 3.76 10.85 9.65
C ILE A 33 4.52 12.08 10.16
N ARG A 34 4.45 13.21 9.45
CA ARG A 34 5.12 14.46 9.83
C ARG A 34 4.66 14.97 11.19
N GLU A 35 3.37 14.81 11.48
CA GLU A 35 2.76 15.14 12.77
C GLU A 35 3.00 14.08 13.86
N LYS A 36 3.78 13.01 13.58
CA LYS A 36 4.08 11.89 14.48
C LYS A 36 2.83 11.20 15.04
N ARG A 37 1.77 11.11 14.22
CA ARG A 37 0.52 10.47 14.58
C ARG A 37 0.51 9.00 14.18
N TYR A 38 -0.11 8.17 15.01
CA TYR A 38 -0.54 6.84 14.60
C TYR A 38 -1.78 6.93 13.71
N PHE A 39 -1.86 6.04 12.72
CA PHE A 39 -3.02 5.92 11.84
C PHE A 39 -3.35 4.46 11.55
N VAL A 40 -4.61 4.21 11.19
CA VAL A 40 -5.10 2.89 10.80
C VAL A 40 -5.50 2.93 9.34
N LEU A 41 -4.94 2.02 8.54
CA LEU A 41 -5.39 1.84 7.16
C LEU A 41 -6.64 0.94 7.12
N HIS A 42 -7.82 1.55 7.04
CA HIS A 42 -9.08 0.81 6.92
C HIS A 42 -9.42 0.53 5.44
N ALA A 43 -9.52 -0.75 5.09
CA ALA A 43 -9.97 -1.22 3.77
C ALA A 43 -10.43 -2.69 3.85
N PRO A 44 -11.26 -3.18 2.93
CA PRO A 44 -11.69 -4.59 2.87
C PRO A 44 -10.52 -5.60 2.86
N ARG A 45 -10.79 -6.87 3.17
CA ARG A 45 -9.78 -7.94 3.09
C ARG A 45 -9.23 -8.05 1.66
N GLN A 46 -7.94 -8.42 1.54
CA GLN A 46 -7.26 -8.68 0.26
C GLN A 46 -7.18 -7.49 -0.71
N THR A 47 -7.34 -6.26 -0.22
CA THR A 47 -7.20 -5.02 -1.02
C THR A 47 -5.75 -4.52 -1.17
N GLY A 48 -4.77 -5.27 -0.64
CA GLY A 48 -3.36 -4.92 -0.75
C GLY A 48 -2.84 -3.96 0.33
N LYS A 49 -3.53 -3.81 1.47
CA LYS A 49 -3.06 -3.01 2.63
C LYS A 49 -1.59 -3.25 2.98
N THR A 50 -1.18 -4.52 3.10
CA THR A 50 0.22 -4.90 3.37
C THR A 50 1.17 -4.43 2.26
N THR A 51 0.75 -4.51 0.99
CA THR A 51 1.55 -4.02 -0.14
C THR A 51 1.74 -2.50 -0.06
N CYS A 52 0.68 -1.75 0.27
CA CYS A 52 0.78 -0.30 0.42
C CYS A 52 1.73 0.10 1.55
N LEU A 53 1.62 -0.56 2.73
CA LEU A 53 2.50 -0.28 3.86
C LEU A 53 3.97 -0.62 3.58
N LEU A 54 4.25 -1.71 2.86
CA LEU A 54 5.62 -2.04 2.43
C LEU A 54 6.17 -1.03 1.41
N ALA A 55 5.33 -0.55 0.48
CA ALA A 55 5.75 0.47 -0.46
C ALA A 55 6.03 1.81 0.25
N LEU A 56 5.19 2.19 1.22
CA LEU A 56 5.42 3.37 2.06
C LEU A 56 6.74 3.26 2.83
N MET A 57 6.98 2.10 3.47
CA MET A 57 8.23 1.81 4.17
C MET A 57 9.44 1.99 3.25
N ALA A 58 9.37 1.49 2.01
CA ALA A 58 10.47 1.63 1.06
C ALA A 58 10.66 3.07 0.52
N GLU A 59 9.62 3.91 0.56
CA GLU A 59 9.68 5.30 0.11
C GLU A 59 10.29 6.23 1.17
N ILE A 60 10.01 5.97 2.45
CA ILE A 60 10.39 6.88 3.55
C ILE A 60 11.66 6.46 4.31
N ASN A 61 12.30 5.35 3.93
CA ASN A 61 13.60 4.90 4.45
C ASN A 61 14.67 5.03 3.38
#